data_AF-A0AAW7VKQ1-F1
#
_entry.id   AF-A0AAW7VKQ1-F1
#
_cell.length_a   1.000
_cell.length_b   1.000
_cell.length_c   1.000
_cell.angle_alpha   90.00
_cell.angle_beta   90.00
_cell.angle_gamma   90.00
#
_symmetry.space_group_name_H-M   'P 1'
#
loop_
_entity.id
_entity.type
_entity.pdbx_description
1 polymer ?
#
loop_
_entity_poly.entity_id
_entity_poly.type
_entity_poly.pdbx_seq_one_letter_code
_entity_poly.pdbx_strand_id
1 'polypeptide(L)'
;MEQGLLPENEKITSVDVEDWAPERRFSVVLETATLSEMELADYCRRTGLFVVQVKEWRAISIQAHEKKLTENIRTDRALRDAKNKLRELEKELK
;
A
#
# COMPACT_ATOMS: atom_id res chain seq x y z
N MET A 1 1.20 -23.28 2.41
CA MET A 1 2.19 -22.38 3.02
C MET A 1 3.23 -22.16 1.94
N GLU A 2 3.42 -21.01 1.31
CA GLU A 2 2.98 -19.63 1.54
C GLU A 2 3.19 -18.99 0.15
N GLN A 3 2.12 -18.54 -0.53
CA GLN A 3 2.28 -17.78 -1.77
C GLN A 3 1.97 -16.32 -1.44
N GLY A 4 3.01 -15.60 -1.08
CA GLY A 4 3.01 -14.14 -0.99
C GLY A 4 2.80 -13.57 -2.38
N LEU A 5 1.55 -13.21 -2.69
CA LEU A 5 1.19 -12.55 -3.93
C LEU A 5 1.44 -11.05 -3.78
N LEU A 6 2.70 -10.65 -3.94
CA LEU A 6 2.98 -9.29 -4.43
C LEU A 6 2.93 -9.39 -5.96
N PRO A 7 2.05 -8.63 -6.63
CA PRO A 7 2.07 -8.60 -8.08
C PRO A 7 3.42 -8.01 -8.52
N GLU A 8 4.21 -8.83 -9.22
CA GLU A 8 5.22 -8.38 -10.15
C GLU A 8 4.55 -7.40 -11.13
N ASN A 9 4.71 -6.10 -10.92
CA ASN A 9 4.53 -5.16 -12.00
C ASN A 9 5.59 -4.06 -11.97
N GLU A 10 6.41 -4.15 -13.01
CA GLU A 10 7.22 -3.11 -13.64
C GLU A 10 8.40 -2.54 -12.84
N LYS A 11 9.57 -3.12 -13.15
CA LYS A 11 10.90 -2.50 -13.22
C LYS A 11 10.93 -1.05 -12.75
N ILE A 12 11.11 -0.89 -11.45
CA ILE A 12 11.79 0.30 -10.94
C ILE A 12 13.23 0.15 -11.46
N THR A 13 13.59 1.00 -12.42
CA THR A 13 14.92 1.00 -13.02
C THR A 13 15.96 1.01 -11.90
N SER A 14 16.90 0.07 -11.99
CA SER A 14 17.86 -0.35 -10.97
C SER A 14 18.88 0.71 -10.55
N VAL A 15 18.58 2.00 -10.72
CA VAL A 15 19.47 3.12 -10.43
C VAL A 15 18.97 3.97 -9.26
N ASP A 16 17.67 3.90 -8.89
CA ASP A 16 17.11 4.80 -7.85
C ASP A 16 16.66 4.08 -6.55
N VAL A 17 16.82 2.75 -6.45
CA VAL A 17 16.26 1.98 -5.32
C VAL A 17 17.26 1.69 -4.20
N GLU A 18 18.56 1.66 -4.48
CA GLU A 18 19.57 1.29 -3.48
C GLU A 18 19.75 2.33 -2.36
N ASP A 19 19.47 3.61 -2.61
CA ASP A 19 19.73 4.68 -1.63
C ASP A 19 18.56 4.99 -0.66
N TRP A 20 17.36 4.45 -0.90
CA TRP A 20 16.18 4.78 -0.08
C TRP A 20 15.45 3.52 0.39
N ALA A 21 15.89 3.00 1.54
CA ALA A 21 15.22 1.93 2.27
C ALA A 21 13.71 2.23 2.47
N PRO A 22 12.82 1.23 2.50
CA PRO A 22 11.37 1.43 2.65
C PRO A 22 10.99 2.29 3.86
N GLU A 23 11.70 2.12 4.98
CA GLU A 23 11.53 2.89 6.21
C GLU A 23 11.79 4.37 5.96
N ARG A 24 12.83 4.69 5.18
CA ARG A 24 13.18 6.07 4.86
C ARG A 24 12.14 6.71 3.94
N ARG A 25 11.65 5.98 2.93
CA ARG A 25 10.57 6.46 2.06
C ARG A 25 9.30 6.75 2.85
N PHE A 26 8.98 5.87 3.81
CA PHE A 26 7.85 6.06 4.71
C PHE A 26 8.02 7.29 5.60
N SER A 27 9.21 7.51 6.19
CA SER A 27 9.50 8.74 6.96
C SER A 27 9.30 10.00 6.13
N VAL A 28 9.78 10.01 4.87
CA VAL A 28 9.59 11.15 3.97
C VAL A 28 8.11 11.40 3.69
N VAL A 29 7.33 10.35 3.44
CA VAL A 29 5.87 10.48 3.24
C VAL A 29 5.20 11.08 4.47
N LEU A 30 5.60 10.65 5.68
CA LEU A 30 5.06 11.15 6.95
C LEU A 30 5.45 12.61 7.23
N GLU A 31 6.75 12.92 7.14
CA GLU A 31 7.30 14.27 7.38
C GLU A 31 6.70 15.30 6.44
N THR A 32 6.41 14.89 5.20
CA THR A 32 5.94 15.81 4.18
C THR A 32 4.41 15.89 4.08
N ALA A 33 3.66 15.05 4.80
CA ALA A 33 2.21 14.87 4.66
C ALA A 33 1.40 16.18 4.74
N THR A 34 1.81 17.13 5.58
CA THR A 34 1.12 18.41 5.81
C THR A 34 1.80 19.60 5.14
N LEU A 35 2.90 19.39 4.42
CA LEU A 35 3.65 20.48 3.79
C LEU A 35 2.90 21.01 2.56
N SER A 36 2.90 22.34 2.41
CA SER A 36 2.50 23.02 1.18
C SER A 36 3.49 22.73 0.04
N GLU A 37 3.10 23.08 -1.19
CA GLU A 37 3.96 22.88 -2.38
C GLU A 37 5.31 23.62 -2.26
N MET A 38 5.32 24.81 -1.64
CA MET A 38 6.55 25.57 -1.42
C MET A 38 7.46 24.89 -0.40
N GLU A 39 6.90 24.47 0.73
CA GLU A 39 7.64 23.77 1.79
C GLU A 39 8.15 22.39 1.31
N LEU A 40 7.36 21.69 0.49
CA LEU A 40 7.77 20.44 -0.13
C LEU A 40 8.97 20.65 -1.08
N ALA A 41 8.96 21.72 -1.88
CA ALA A 41 10.09 22.05 -2.74
C ALA A 41 11.35 22.40 -1.93
N ASP A 42 11.22 23.13 -0.82
CA ASP A 42 12.32 23.41 0.09
C ASP A 42 12.87 22.15 0.77
N TYR A 43 11.98 21.27 1.25
CA TYR A 43 12.34 19.99 1.83
C TYR A 43 13.13 19.13 0.83
N CYS A 44 12.63 19.03 -0.40
CA CYS A 44 13.26 18.28 -1.49
C CYS A 44 14.69 18.78 -1.78
N ARG A 45 14.88 20.11 -1.86
CA ARG A 45 16.22 20.72 -2.04
C ARG A 45 17.18 20.38 -0.91
N ARG A 46 16.71 20.34 0.34
CA ARG A 46 17.54 20.04 1.52
C ARG A 46 17.92 18.57 1.63
N THR A 47 17.03 17.68 1.18
CA THR A 47 17.16 16.23 1.35
C THR A 47 17.70 15.52 0.10
N GLY A 48 17.89 16.24 -1.01
CA GLY A 48 18.35 15.67 -2.27
C GLY A 48 17.27 14.86 -3.00
N LEU A 49 16.00 15.14 -2.73
CA LEU A 49 14.85 14.44 -3.31
C LEU A 49 14.21 15.28 -4.42
N PHE A 50 13.53 14.61 -5.35
CA PHE A 50 12.66 15.27 -6.31
C PHE A 50 11.21 15.30 -5.81
N VAL A 51 10.54 16.43 -6.01
CA VAL A 51 9.12 16.59 -5.65
C VAL A 51 8.25 15.50 -6.27
N VAL A 52 8.55 15.09 -7.50
CA VAL A 52 7.83 14.02 -8.21
C VAL A 52 7.94 12.68 -7.47
N GLN A 53 9.11 12.33 -6.93
CA GLN A 53 9.32 11.08 -6.19
C GLN A 53 8.52 11.08 -4.89
N VAL A 54 8.52 12.20 -4.15
CA VAL A 54 7.75 12.31 -2.90
C VAL A 54 6.24 12.19 -3.17
N LYS A 55 5.76 12.81 -4.25
CA LYS A 55 4.35 12.70 -4.66
C LYS A 55 3.98 11.27 -5.07
N GLU A 56 4.85 10.60 -5.82
CA GLU A 56 4.66 9.21 -6.20
C GLU A 56 4.59 8.29 -4.96
N TRP A 57 5.51 8.44 -4.01
CA TRP A 57 5.49 7.65 -2.78
C TRP A 57 4.22 7.87 -1.95
N ARG A 58 3.74 9.12 -1.84
CA ARG A 58 2.45 9.40 -1.20
C ARG A 58 1.29 8.71 -1.90
N ALA A 59 1.26 8.78 -3.24
CA ALA A 59 0.20 8.17 -4.03
C ALA A 59 0.20 6.64 -3.87
N ILE A 60 1.38 6.01 -3.86
CA ILE A 60 1.53 4.57 -3.63
C ILE A 60 1.07 4.21 -2.21
N SER A 61 1.45 4.99 -1.19
CA SER A 61 1.01 4.76 0.20
C SER A 61 -0.51 4.80 0.34
N ILE A 62 -1.18 5.81 -0.23
CA ILE A 62 -2.64 5.92 -0.19
C ILE A 62 -3.30 4.73 -0.89
N GLN A 63 -2.86 4.41 -2.11
CA GLN A 63 -3.40 3.29 -2.88
C GLN A 63 -3.22 1.94 -2.16
N ALA A 64 -2.10 1.73 -1.47
CA ALA A 64 -1.88 0.50 -0.70
C ALA A 64 -2.91 0.34 0.43
N HIS A 65 -3.26 1.44 1.10
CA HIS A 65 -4.30 1.42 2.15
C HIS A 65 -5.70 1.18 1.57
N GLU A 66 -6.03 1.77 0.42
CA GLU A 66 -7.32 1.58 -0.25
C GLU A 66 -7.50 0.15 -0.77
N LYS A 67 -6.46 -0.43 -1.39
CA LYS A 67 -6.46 -1.83 -1.84
C LYS A 67 -6.68 -2.77 -0.66
N LYS A 68 -5.93 -2.58 0.43
CA LYS A 68 -6.06 -3.40 1.65
C LYS A 68 -7.47 -3.32 2.25
N LEU A 69 -8.08 -2.14 2.29
CA LEU A 69 -9.46 -1.98 2.76
C LEU A 69 -10.44 -2.77 1.89
N THR A 70 -10.30 -2.66 0.57
CA THR A 70 -11.17 -3.36 -0.40
C THR A 70 -11.03 -4.88 -0.29
N GLU A 71 -9.80 -5.38 -0.15
CA GLU A 71 -9.52 -6.79 0.05
C GLU A 71 -10.10 -7.31 1.37
N ASN A 72 -9.98 -6.55 2.46
CA ASN A 72 -10.57 -6.93 3.74
C ASN A 72 -12.09 -7.07 3.66
N ILE A 73 -12.78 -6.14 2.98
CA ILE A 73 -14.23 -6.20 2.77
C ILE A 73 -14.61 -7.44 1.96
N ARG A 74 -13.87 -7.74 0.89
CA ARG A 74 -14.11 -8.94 0.06
C ARG A 74 -13.91 -10.22 0.87
N THR A 75 -12.84 -10.27 1.66
CA THR A 75 -12.51 -11.43 2.50
C THR A 75 -13.57 -11.66 3.58
N ASP A 76 -14.04 -10.59 4.25
CA ASP A 76 -15.11 -10.68 5.25
C ASP A 76 -16.43 -11.19 4.63
N ARG A 77 -16.78 -10.69 3.43
CA ARG A 77 -17.96 -11.17 2.70
C ARG A 77 -17.84 -12.66 2.35
N ALA A 78 -16.70 -13.07 1.79
CA ALA A 78 -16.45 -14.47 1.45
C ALA A 78 -16.52 -15.37 2.70
N LEU A 79 -16.00 -14.91 3.84
CA LEU A 79 -16.08 -15.63 5.11
C LEU A 79 -17.52 -15.79 5.59
N ARG A 80 -18.36 -14.75 5.47
CA ARG A 80 -19.79 -14.82 5.82
C ARG A 80 -20.54 -15.81 4.93
N ASP A 81 -20.31 -15.74 3.62
CA ASP A 81 -20.95 -16.63 2.65
C ASP A 81 -20.56 -18.10 2.90
N ALA A 82 -19.28 -18.35 3.18
CA ALA A 82 -18.79 -19.68 3.55
C ALA A 82 -19.43 -20.19 4.85
N LYS A 83 -19.52 -19.34 5.89
CA LYS A 83 -20.19 -19.70 7.16
C LYS A 83 -21.68 -20.01 6.98
N ASN A 84 -22.38 -19.24 6.15
CA ASN A 84 -23.79 -19.50 5.85
C ASN A 84 -23.96 -20.84 5.13
N LYS A 85 -23.11 -21.12 4.13
CA LYS A 85 -23.17 -22.39 3.40
C LYS A 85 -22.87 -23.59 4.29
N LEU A 86 -21.93 -23.46 5.21
CA LEU A 86 -21.63 -24.49 6.21
C LEU A 86 -22.86 -24.80 7.08
N ARG A 87 -23.55 -23.77 7.58
CA ARG A 87 -24.77 -23.93 8.39
C ARG A 87 -25.91 -24.62 7.64
N GLU A 88 -26.10 -24.32 6.35
CA GLU A 88 -27.15 -24.96 5.56
C GLU A 88 -26.82 -26.44 5.31
N LEU A 89 -25.57 -26.75 4.95
CA LEU A 89 -25.13 -28.14 4.79
C LEU A 89 -25.23 -28.95 6.10
N GLU A 90 -24.92 -28.33 7.24
CA GLU A 90 -25.09 -28.96 8.56
C GLU A 90 -26.55 -29.27 8.89
N LYS A 91 -27.51 -28.47 8.40
CA LYS A 91 -28.94 -28.75 8.55
C LYS A 91 -29.40 -29.89 7.63
N GLU A 92 -28.89 -29.95 6.40
CA GLU A 92 -29.25 -31.01 5.43
C GLU A 92 -28.74 -32.39 5.85
N LEU A 93 -27.68 -32.45 6.66
CA LEU A 93 -27.09 -33.70 7.16
C LEU A 93 -27.77 -34.22 8.44
N LYS A 94 -28.74 -33.48 8.99
CA LYS A 94 -29.39 -33.77 10.27
C LYS A 94 -30.84 -34.21 10.08
#